data_AF-A0AAV8XGM7-F1
#
_entry.id   AF-A0AAV8XGM7-F1
#
_cell.length_a   1.000
_cell.length_b   1.000
_cell.length_c   1.000
_cell.angle_alpha   90.00
_cell.angle_beta   90.00
_cell.angle_gamma   90.00
#
_symmetry.space_group_name_H-M   'P 1'
#
loop_
_entity.id
_entity.type
_entity.pdbx_description
1 polymer ?
#
loop_
_entity_poly.entity_id
_entity_poly.type
_entity_poly.pdbx_seq_one_letter_code
_entity_poly.pdbx_strand_id
1 'polypeptide(L)'
;MQAFCPNLAIVFENGRAQVMRNESDTIGITMDLYLPILETVYEKKVNFVQFYNPFGEHLRTLKVPGYSISCCVWGRGSLRVALAVDSFVGDESLGKYGLILYNTLGTPVDGKYINIEPIGVAMNSYQVFAASKNNFVVWHYKTPKVHYRNSFKIFTAGTARCKMFHIDDNPSGAVEIIQELDNTSKLPVSMHDTIDPVCCLTATDKCLIIEWESGLIQY
;
A
#
# COMPACT_ATOMS: atom_id res chain seq x y z
N MET A 1 -1.43 -18.98 -27.55
CA MET A 1 -0.29 -19.17 -26.62
C MET A 1 -0.81 -19.00 -25.17
N GLN A 2 -1.83 -19.77 -24.74
CA GLN A 2 -2.69 -19.40 -23.60
C GLN A 2 -3.22 -20.59 -22.78
N ALA A 3 -2.46 -21.68 -22.61
CA ALA A 3 -2.98 -22.91 -21.98
C ALA A 3 -2.48 -23.18 -20.54
N PHE A 4 -1.55 -22.39 -19.99
CA PHE A 4 -0.91 -22.69 -18.70
C PHE A 4 -0.68 -21.47 -17.79
N CYS A 5 -1.26 -20.31 -18.07
CA CYS A 5 -1.13 -19.18 -17.16
C CYS A 5 -2.08 -19.36 -15.96
N PRO A 6 -1.58 -19.35 -14.71
CA PRO A 6 -2.46 -19.27 -13.56
C PRO A 6 -3.17 -17.91 -13.52
N ASN A 7 -4.38 -17.90 -12.99
CA ASN A 7 -5.23 -16.72 -12.88
C ASN A 7 -5.80 -16.50 -11.48
N LEU A 8 -5.60 -17.47 -10.58
CA LEU A 8 -6.12 -17.46 -9.23
C LEU A 8 -5.00 -17.83 -8.26
N ALA A 9 -4.80 -17.00 -7.25
CA ALA A 9 -3.91 -17.29 -6.14
C ALA A 9 -4.69 -17.14 -4.83
N ILE A 10 -4.56 -18.12 -3.94
CA ILE A 10 -5.18 -18.11 -2.61
C ILE A 10 -4.05 -18.27 -1.59
N VAL A 11 -4.01 -17.41 -0.59
CA VAL A 11 -3.06 -17.51 0.52
C VAL A 11 -3.87 -17.73 1.80
N PHE A 12 -3.50 -18.76 2.54
CA PHE A 12 -4.12 -19.13 3.81
C PHE A 12 -3.32 -18.57 4.97
N GLU A 13 -4.01 -18.30 6.09
CA GLU A 13 -3.39 -17.81 7.33
C GLU A 13 -2.30 -18.75 7.87
N ASN A 14 -2.36 -20.03 7.55
CA ASN A 14 -1.36 -21.02 7.95
C ASN A 14 -0.06 -20.96 7.13
N GLY A 15 0.10 -19.97 6.24
CA GLY A 15 1.28 -19.78 5.42
C GLY A 15 1.31 -20.64 4.15
N ARG A 16 0.26 -21.40 3.85
CA ARG A 16 0.14 -22.07 2.54
C ARG A 16 -0.41 -21.11 1.50
N ALA A 17 0.13 -21.21 0.29
CA ALA A 17 -0.39 -20.55 -0.89
C ALA A 17 -0.71 -21.58 -1.97
N GLN A 18 -1.76 -21.32 -2.75
CA GLN A 18 -2.14 -22.12 -3.91
C GLN A 18 -2.25 -21.22 -5.13
N VAL A 19 -1.67 -21.65 -6.23
CA VAL A 19 -1.73 -20.97 -7.53
C VAL A 19 -2.41 -21.91 -8.53
N MET A 20 -3.50 -21.44 -9.12
CA MET A 20 -4.45 -22.22 -9.90
C MET A 20 -4.81 -21.52 -11.21
N ARG A 21 -5.27 -22.29 -12.19
CA ARG A 21 -5.78 -21.79 -13.49
C ARG A 21 -7.24 -21.37 -13.47
N ASN A 22 -8.00 -21.74 -12.45
CA ASN A 22 -9.36 -21.30 -12.14
C ASN A 22 -9.80 -21.96 -10.82
N GLU A 23 -11.02 -21.65 -10.38
CA GLU A 23 -11.66 -22.20 -9.19
C GLU A 23 -11.88 -23.72 -9.23
N SER A 24 -11.83 -24.36 -10.40
CA SER A 24 -12.02 -25.80 -10.59
C SER A 24 -10.69 -26.56 -10.79
N ASP A 25 -9.54 -25.90 -10.65
CA ASP A 25 -8.24 -26.50 -10.96
C ASP A 25 -7.72 -27.41 -9.85
N THR A 26 -7.91 -28.73 -10.01
CA THR A 26 -7.47 -29.73 -9.01
C THR A 26 -5.97 -30.01 -9.02
N ILE A 27 -5.21 -29.46 -9.98
CA ILE A 27 -3.75 -29.65 -10.11
C ILE A 27 -2.97 -28.36 -9.81
N GLY A 28 -3.57 -27.46 -9.01
CA GLY A 28 -2.94 -26.22 -8.57
C GLY A 28 -1.58 -26.43 -7.90
N ILE A 29 -0.71 -25.45 -8.05
CA ILE A 29 0.62 -25.42 -7.43
C ILE A 29 0.45 -25.00 -5.98
N THR A 30 0.81 -25.89 -5.05
CA THR A 30 0.82 -25.58 -3.61
C THR A 30 2.22 -25.20 -3.18
N MET A 31 2.32 -24.12 -2.41
CA MET A 31 3.57 -23.62 -1.85
C MET A 31 3.41 -23.42 -0.35
N ASP A 32 4.42 -23.82 0.40
CA ASP A 32 4.60 -23.33 1.76
C ASP A 32 5.39 -22.02 1.67
N LEU A 33 4.74 -20.92 2.04
CA LEU A 33 5.42 -19.64 2.15
C LEU A 33 6.46 -19.77 3.27
N TYR A 34 7.65 -19.24 3.01
CA TYR A 34 8.70 -19.26 4.01
C TYR A 34 8.25 -18.35 5.16
N LEU A 35 7.71 -18.95 6.21
CA LEU A 35 7.62 -18.33 7.53
C LEU A 35 9.05 -18.28 8.04
N PRO A 36 9.70 -17.12 8.12
CA PRO A 36 11.03 -17.06 8.71
C PRO A 36 10.89 -17.56 10.14
N ILE A 37 11.46 -18.75 10.40
CA ILE A 37 11.63 -19.25 11.76
C ILE A 37 12.35 -18.14 12.51
N LEU A 38 11.77 -17.84 13.67
CA LEU A 38 11.98 -16.70 14.54
C LEU A 38 13.43 -16.60 15.07
N GLU A 39 14.43 -16.43 14.21
CA GLU A 39 15.73 -15.89 14.63
C GLU A 39 15.59 -14.37 14.72
N THR A 40 14.89 -13.95 15.76
CA THR A 40 14.97 -12.61 16.31
C THR A 40 16.42 -12.36 16.71
N VAL A 41 17.22 -11.86 15.77
CA VAL A 41 18.38 -11.05 16.12
C VAL A 41 17.80 -9.79 16.76
N TYR A 42 17.75 -9.84 18.08
CA TYR A 42 17.41 -8.74 18.98
C TYR A 42 18.04 -7.45 18.46
N GLU A 43 17.23 -6.57 17.84
CA GLU A 43 17.38 -5.11 17.76
C GLU A 43 16.64 -4.48 16.56
N LYS A 44 16.36 -5.22 15.47
CA LYS A 44 15.67 -4.63 14.30
C LYS A 44 14.44 -5.43 13.87
N LYS A 45 13.29 -4.76 13.95
CA LYS A 45 11.98 -5.26 13.55
C LYS A 45 11.85 -5.14 12.04
N VAL A 46 11.78 -6.30 11.37
CA VAL A 46 11.84 -6.44 9.92
C VAL A 46 10.77 -7.42 9.48
N ASN A 47 9.98 -7.00 8.50
CA ASN A 47 9.02 -7.80 7.76
C ASN A 47 9.66 -8.35 6.47
N PHE A 48 9.05 -9.38 5.89
CA PHE A 48 9.50 -10.01 4.67
C PHE A 48 8.39 -10.05 3.63
N VAL A 49 8.68 -9.56 2.42
CA VAL A 49 7.81 -9.69 1.24
C VAL A 49 8.47 -10.62 0.24
N GLN A 50 7.81 -11.72 -0.10
CA GLN A 50 8.35 -12.75 -0.98
C GLN A 50 7.73 -12.66 -2.37
N PHE A 51 8.57 -12.76 -3.39
CA PHE A 51 8.19 -12.71 -4.79
C PHE A 51 8.32 -14.12 -5.36
N TYR A 52 7.25 -14.61 -5.96
CA TYR A 52 7.20 -15.91 -6.62
C TYR A 52 6.86 -15.72 -8.09
N ASN A 53 7.33 -16.63 -8.94
CA ASN A 53 6.83 -16.69 -10.31
C ASN A 53 5.46 -17.41 -10.35
N PRO A 54 4.75 -17.37 -11.50
CA PRO A 54 3.47 -18.07 -11.65
C PRO A 54 3.55 -19.60 -11.48
N PHE A 55 4.75 -20.19 -11.50
CA PHE A 55 4.98 -21.62 -11.28
C PHE A 55 5.30 -21.97 -9.83
N GLY A 56 5.18 -21.00 -8.92
CA GLY A 56 5.43 -21.17 -7.50
C GLY A 56 6.89 -21.23 -7.09
N GLU A 57 7.81 -20.88 -8.00
CA GLU A 57 9.23 -20.79 -7.67
C GLU A 57 9.51 -19.45 -6.98
N HIS A 58 10.21 -19.51 -5.84
CA HIS A 58 10.66 -18.32 -5.13
C HIS A 58 11.72 -17.58 -5.94
N LEU A 59 11.51 -16.29 -6.16
CA LEU A 59 12.42 -15.42 -6.91
C LEU A 59 13.28 -14.55 -5.99
N ARG A 60 12.66 -13.98 -4.94
CA ARG A 60 13.30 -12.97 -4.09
C ARG A 60 12.54 -12.78 -2.79
N THR A 61 13.27 -12.37 -1.74
CA THR A 61 12.70 -11.82 -0.52
C THR A 61 13.17 -10.38 -0.32
N LEU A 62 12.22 -9.46 -0.11
CA LEU A 62 12.46 -8.07 0.27
C LEU A 62 12.31 -7.93 1.79
N LYS A 63 13.33 -7.33 2.42
CA LYS A 63 13.27 -6.92 3.82
C LYS A 63 12.63 -5.54 3.93
N VAL A 64 11.61 -5.42 4.75
CA VAL A 64 10.83 -4.19 4.93
C VAL A 64 10.91 -3.80 6.41
N PRO A 65 11.30 -2.56 6.75
CA PRO A 65 11.31 -2.11 8.13
C PRO A 65 9.87 -2.01 8.67
N GLY A 66 9.66 -2.37 9.94
CA GLY A 66 8.32 -2.34 10.54
C GLY A 66 8.06 -3.50 11.50
N TYR A 67 6.93 -3.41 12.19
CA TYR A 67 6.40 -4.49 13.02
C TYR A 67 5.49 -5.41 12.22
N SER A 68 4.58 -4.80 11.45
CA SER A 68 3.69 -5.49 10.55
C SER A 68 3.58 -4.73 9.23
N ILE A 69 3.17 -5.45 8.19
CA ILE A 69 2.70 -4.89 6.93
C ILE A 69 1.18 -5.06 6.96
N SER A 70 0.42 -3.97 6.97
CA SER A 70 -1.05 -4.04 6.97
C SER A 70 -1.60 -4.24 5.56
N CYS A 71 -0.97 -3.65 4.55
CA CYS A 71 -1.44 -3.73 3.17
C CYS A 71 -0.27 -3.69 2.16
N CYS A 72 -0.49 -4.27 0.98
CA CYS A 72 0.42 -4.16 -0.15
C CYS A 72 -0.35 -4.07 -1.47
N VAL A 73 0.23 -3.36 -2.45
CA VAL A 73 -0.30 -3.32 -3.81
C VAL A 73 0.81 -3.30 -4.84
N TRP A 74 0.61 -4.03 -5.93
CA TRP A 74 1.47 -4.02 -7.10
C TRP A 74 0.95 -3.04 -8.17
N GLY A 75 1.85 -2.25 -8.77
CA GLY A 75 1.47 -1.32 -9.82
C GLY A 75 1.22 -2.02 -11.14
N ARG A 76 0.02 -1.85 -11.73
CA ARG A 76 -0.32 -2.46 -13.02
C ARG A 76 0.69 -2.09 -14.10
N GLY A 77 1.36 -3.08 -14.67
CA GLY A 77 2.41 -2.88 -15.70
C GLY A 77 3.69 -2.20 -15.19
N SER A 78 3.83 -2.05 -13.86
CA SER A 78 4.97 -1.42 -13.22
C SER A 78 5.88 -2.44 -12.55
N LEU A 79 7.12 -2.05 -12.28
CA LEU A 79 8.06 -2.77 -11.41
C LEU A 79 8.07 -2.17 -10.01
N ARG A 80 6.90 -1.78 -9.51
CA ARG A 80 6.75 -1.08 -8.24
C ARG A 80 5.69 -1.75 -7.36
N VAL A 81 5.97 -1.75 -6.07
CA VAL A 81 5.09 -2.26 -5.02
C VAL A 81 4.99 -1.19 -3.94
N ALA A 82 3.78 -0.80 -3.54
CA ALA A 82 3.59 0.01 -2.34
C ALA A 82 3.20 -0.87 -1.17
N LEU A 83 3.71 -0.52 0.00
CA LEU A 83 3.48 -1.20 1.27
C LEU A 83 3.03 -0.18 2.31
N ALA A 84 2.03 -0.56 3.10
CA ALA A 84 1.69 0.11 4.35
C ALA A 84 2.30 -0.68 5.51
N VAL A 85 3.08 0.00 6.35
CA VAL A 85 3.75 -0.58 7.50
C VAL A 85 3.51 0.24 8.75
N ASP A 86 3.55 -0.40 9.91
CA ASP A 86 3.61 0.33 11.17
C ASP A 86 4.85 1.19 11.25
N SER A 87 4.75 2.31 11.96
CA SER A 87 5.92 3.14 12.21
C SER A 87 7.00 2.34 12.93
N PHE A 88 8.20 2.40 12.37
CA PHE A 88 9.42 1.86 12.93
C PHE A 88 10.37 2.96 13.40
N VAL A 89 9.91 4.22 13.36
CA VAL A 89 10.65 5.39 13.85
C VAL A 89 9.97 5.87 15.13
N GLY A 90 10.75 6.02 16.20
CA GLY A 90 10.24 6.45 17.51
C GLY A 90 9.81 7.91 17.61
N ASP A 91 9.66 8.60 16.47
CA ASP A 91 9.21 9.99 16.41
C ASP A 91 7.74 10.03 16.02
N GLU A 92 6.88 10.17 17.02
CA GLU A 92 5.43 10.26 16.85
C GLU A 92 4.98 11.46 16.01
N SER A 93 5.84 12.47 15.83
CA SER A 93 5.52 13.65 15.02
C SER A 93 5.57 13.39 13.51
N LEU A 94 6.27 12.34 13.07
CA LEU A 94 6.37 11.97 11.66
C LEU A 94 5.10 11.24 11.20
N GLY A 95 4.62 10.33 12.03
CA GLY A 95 3.33 9.68 11.92
C GLY A 95 3.36 8.20 12.27
N LYS A 96 2.18 7.61 12.47
CA LYS A 96 2.02 6.25 13.01
C LYS A 96 2.25 5.13 11.99
N TYR A 97 2.10 5.42 10.70
CA TYR A 97 2.23 4.41 9.64
C TYR A 97 3.09 4.94 8.49
N GLY A 98 3.92 4.08 7.90
CA GLY A 98 4.71 4.35 6.71
C GLY A 98 4.07 3.77 5.46
N LEU A 99 3.82 4.61 4.46
CA LEU A 99 3.60 4.21 3.08
C LEU A 99 4.95 4.22 2.35
N ILE A 100 5.40 3.06 1.88
CA ILE A 100 6.70 2.91 1.22
C ILE A 100 6.49 2.36 -0.18
N LEU A 101 7.05 3.04 -1.18
CA LEU A 101 7.09 2.56 -2.55
C LEU A 101 8.44 1.91 -2.80
N TYR A 102 8.44 0.61 -3.10
CA TYR A 102 9.62 -0.13 -3.52
C TYR A 102 9.60 -0.37 -5.03
N ASN A 103 10.79 -0.49 -5.63
CA ASN A 103 10.91 -1.21 -6.89
C ASN A 103 11.04 -2.73 -6.62
N THR A 104 10.86 -3.55 -7.65
CA THR A 104 11.00 -5.02 -7.54
C THR A 104 12.42 -5.50 -7.24
N LEU A 105 13.42 -4.63 -7.36
CA LEU A 105 14.79 -4.93 -6.94
C LEU A 105 14.97 -4.78 -5.42
N GLY A 106 13.97 -4.23 -4.72
CA GLY A 106 14.00 -4.02 -3.28
C GLY A 106 14.60 -2.69 -2.85
N THR A 107 14.79 -1.76 -3.79
CA THR A 107 15.20 -0.39 -3.47
C THR A 107 13.95 0.45 -3.16
N PRO A 108 13.89 1.12 -1.98
CA PRO A 108 12.87 2.13 -1.74
C PRO A 108 13.01 3.27 -2.75
N VAL A 109 11.91 3.59 -3.43
CA VAL A 109 11.81 4.64 -4.46
C VAL A 109 11.38 5.96 -3.82
N ASP A 110 10.36 5.90 -2.95
CA ASP A 110 9.79 7.05 -2.26
C ASP A 110 9.06 6.56 -1.00
N GLY A 111 8.78 7.44 -0.05
CA GLY A 111 8.07 7.08 1.17
C GLY A 111 7.42 8.25 1.88
N LYS A 112 6.35 7.95 2.62
CA LYS A 112 5.56 8.95 3.33
C LYS A 112 4.98 8.38 4.62
N TYR A 113 5.07 9.14 5.71
CA TYR A 113 4.32 8.83 6.93
C TYR A 113 2.90 9.40 6.87
N ILE A 114 1.96 8.65 7.43
CA ILE A 114 0.55 8.99 7.58
C ILE A 114 0.07 8.66 9.00
N ASN A 115 -1.03 9.31 9.40
CA ASN A 115 -1.61 9.20 10.75
C ASN A 115 -2.94 8.45 10.78
N ILE A 116 -3.28 7.76 9.70
CA ILE A 116 -4.45 6.89 9.62
C ILE A 116 -3.99 5.46 9.44
N GLU A 117 -4.69 4.54 10.09
CA GLU A 117 -4.46 3.11 9.97
C GLU A 117 -4.89 2.62 8.59
N PRO A 118 -3.96 2.11 7.76
CA PRO A 118 -4.30 1.63 6.43
C PRO A 118 -4.99 0.28 6.51
N ILE A 119 -6.22 0.23 6.01
CA ILE A 119 -6.99 -1.01 5.82
C ILE A 119 -6.93 -1.50 4.37
N GLY A 120 -6.60 -0.61 3.44
CA GLY A 120 -6.44 -0.91 2.02
C GLY A 120 -5.49 0.06 1.34
N VAL A 121 -4.79 -0.43 0.30
CA VAL A 121 -3.92 0.39 -0.56
C VAL A 121 -4.16 0.06 -2.03
N ALA A 122 -4.18 1.09 -2.87
CA ALA A 122 -4.23 0.98 -4.32
C ALA A 122 -3.19 1.90 -4.93
N MET A 123 -2.85 1.68 -6.19
CA MET A 123 -1.96 2.58 -6.90
C MET A 123 -2.27 2.64 -8.39
N ASN A 124 -1.91 3.77 -8.97
CA ASN A 124 -1.87 3.97 -10.40
C ASN A 124 -0.44 4.34 -10.84
N SER A 125 -0.28 4.83 -12.07
CA SER A 125 1.03 5.17 -12.64
C SER A 125 1.76 6.33 -11.96
N TYR A 126 1.11 7.10 -11.07
CA TYR A 126 1.66 8.32 -10.47
C TYR A 126 1.23 8.61 -9.02
N GLN A 127 0.30 7.83 -8.46
CA GLN A 127 -0.24 7.97 -7.11
C GLN A 127 -0.32 6.62 -6.38
N VAL A 128 -0.21 6.69 -5.06
CA VAL A 128 -0.61 5.64 -4.12
C VAL A 128 -1.79 6.19 -3.31
N PHE A 129 -2.78 5.35 -3.13
CA PHE A 129 -3.96 5.60 -2.31
C PHE A 129 -3.89 4.69 -1.09
N ALA A 130 -4.23 5.20 0.08
CA ALA A 130 -4.44 4.38 1.27
C ALA A 130 -5.71 4.84 1.97
N ALA A 131 -6.58 3.91 2.35
CA ALA A 131 -7.76 4.23 3.15
C ALA A 131 -7.63 3.70 4.56
N SER A 132 -8.30 4.40 5.47
CA SER A 132 -8.80 3.91 6.74
C SER A 132 -10.33 3.80 6.67
N LYS A 133 -10.99 3.52 7.79
CA LYS A 133 -12.45 3.45 7.88
C LYS A 133 -13.16 4.73 7.43
N ASN A 134 -12.64 5.90 7.83
CA ASN A 134 -13.35 7.18 7.68
C ASN A 134 -12.65 8.12 6.69
N ASN A 135 -11.41 7.80 6.28
CA ASN A 135 -10.58 8.69 5.50
C ASN A 135 -9.80 7.94 4.43
N PHE A 136 -9.33 8.69 3.43
CA PHE A 136 -8.31 8.20 2.54
C PHE A 136 -7.26 9.27 2.25
N VAL A 137 -6.07 8.82 1.88
CA VAL A 137 -4.96 9.66 1.47
C VAL A 137 -4.62 9.42 0.02
N VAL A 138 -4.30 10.49 -0.70
CA VAL A 138 -3.77 10.47 -2.06
C VAL A 138 -2.34 10.95 -2.01
N TRP A 139 -1.39 10.05 -2.23
CA TRP A 139 0.04 10.35 -2.23
C TRP A 139 0.62 10.29 -3.64
N HIS A 140 1.07 11.44 -4.14
CA HIS A 140 1.81 11.54 -5.40
C HIS A 140 3.27 11.19 -5.17
N TYR A 141 3.68 9.98 -5.54
CA TYR A 141 5.07 9.56 -5.42
C TYR A 141 5.95 10.17 -6.53
N LYS A 142 7.26 10.16 -6.33
CA LYS A 142 8.27 10.61 -7.29
C LYS A 142 9.22 9.47 -7.59
N THR A 143 9.46 9.20 -8.87
CA THR A 143 10.56 8.32 -9.27
C THR A 143 11.81 9.19 -9.47
N PRO A 144 12.89 8.97 -8.70
CA PRO A 144 14.14 9.68 -8.92
C PRO A 144 14.66 9.44 -10.34
N LYS A 145 15.04 10.51 -11.04
CA LYS A 145 15.50 10.41 -12.44
C LYS A 145 16.96 9.93 -12.59
N VAL A 146 17.73 9.74 -11.50
CA VAL A 146 19.16 9.35 -11.54
C VAL A 146 19.51 8.39 -10.39
N HIS A 147 20.33 7.37 -10.70
CA HIS A 147 20.78 6.31 -9.81
C HIS A 147 21.54 6.82 -8.57
N TYR A 148 21.27 6.15 -7.44
CA TYR A 148 22.00 6.19 -6.16
C TYR A 148 22.07 7.55 -5.45
N ARG A 149 21.00 7.90 -4.72
CA ARG A 149 21.10 8.78 -3.56
C ARG A 149 20.87 7.96 -2.29
N ASN A 150 21.78 8.11 -1.34
CA ASN A 150 21.77 7.46 -0.02
C ASN A 150 20.36 7.37 0.57
N SER A 151 20.04 6.17 1.05
CA SER A 151 18.83 5.67 1.69
C SER A 151 18.29 6.46 2.90
N PHE A 152 18.81 7.65 3.20
CA PHE A 152 18.57 8.34 4.46
C PHE A 152 17.47 9.42 4.42
N LYS A 153 16.85 9.71 3.27
CA LYS A 153 15.67 10.60 3.19
C LYS A 153 14.60 10.08 2.24
N ILE A 154 14.26 8.80 2.35
CA ILE A 154 13.11 8.21 1.62
C ILE A 154 11.80 8.82 2.12
N PHE A 155 11.71 9.08 3.43
CA PHE A 155 10.51 9.62 4.04
C PHE A 155 10.52 11.15 4.00
N THR A 156 9.49 11.72 3.38
CA THR A 156 9.25 13.17 3.43
C THR A 156 8.16 13.50 4.45
N ALA A 157 8.50 14.29 5.47
CA ALA A 157 7.57 14.71 6.52
C ALA A 157 6.55 15.80 6.07
N GLY A 158 6.67 16.30 4.83
CA GLY A 158 5.85 17.43 4.33
C GLY A 158 4.58 17.00 3.60
N THR A 159 3.47 17.72 3.77
CA THR A 159 2.15 17.44 3.16
C THR A 159 2.04 17.76 1.67
N ALA A 160 2.99 18.47 1.07
CA ALA A 160 2.92 19.01 -0.30
C ALA A 160 2.69 17.99 -1.43
N ARG A 161 2.64 16.69 -1.14
CA ARG A 161 2.40 15.59 -2.09
C ARG A 161 1.43 14.54 -1.57
N CYS A 162 0.82 14.77 -0.42
CA CYS A 162 -0.11 13.85 0.21
C CYS A 162 -1.30 14.67 0.70
N LYS A 163 -2.42 14.50 0.00
CA LYS A 163 -3.71 15.07 0.37
C LYS A 163 -4.49 14.02 1.14
N MET A 164 -5.31 14.46 2.08
CA MET A 164 -6.16 13.60 2.89
C MET A 164 -7.59 14.10 2.79
N PHE A 165 -8.53 13.17 2.81
CA PHE A 165 -9.95 13.42 2.63
C PHE A 165 -10.74 12.59 3.63
N HIS A 166 -11.85 13.13 4.11
CA HIS A 166 -12.89 12.33 4.77
C HIS A 166 -13.81 11.76 3.69
N ILE A 167 -14.33 10.55 3.90
CA ILE A 167 -15.09 9.85 2.86
C ILE A 167 -16.48 10.44 2.64
N ASP A 168 -17.06 11.03 3.69
CA ASP A 168 -18.36 11.70 3.63
C ASP A 168 -18.29 13.14 3.11
N ASP A 169 -17.08 13.68 2.90
CA ASP A 169 -16.93 15.04 2.38
C ASP A 169 -17.30 15.08 0.90
N ASN A 170 -18.21 16.00 0.54
CA ASN A 170 -18.59 16.22 -0.86
C ASN A 170 -17.38 16.78 -1.64
N PRO A 171 -16.92 16.13 -2.73
CA PRO A 171 -15.72 16.52 -3.48
C PRO A 171 -15.96 17.72 -4.39
N SER A 172 -16.74 18.71 -3.97
CA SER A 172 -17.13 19.91 -4.74
C SER A 172 -15.95 20.82 -5.15
N GLY A 173 -14.71 20.38 -4.97
CA GLY A 173 -13.49 21.14 -5.21
C GLY A 173 -13.20 22.18 -4.13
N ALA A 174 -14.14 22.50 -3.24
CA ALA A 174 -13.94 23.48 -2.17
C ALA A 174 -12.78 23.06 -1.24
N VAL A 175 -12.71 21.77 -0.86
CA VAL A 175 -11.62 21.24 -0.04
C VAL A 175 -10.28 21.31 -0.77
N GLU A 176 -10.25 21.08 -2.08
CA GLU A 176 -9.02 21.17 -2.89
C GLU A 176 -8.54 22.60 -3.05
N ILE A 177 -9.45 23.54 -3.34
CA ILE A 177 -9.18 24.98 -3.45
C ILE A 177 -8.68 25.51 -2.09
N ILE A 178 -9.31 25.11 -0.99
CA ILE A 178 -8.89 25.51 0.37
C ILE A 178 -7.51 24.94 0.72
N GLN A 179 -7.24 23.67 0.38
CA GLN A 179 -5.91 23.07 0.60
C GLN A 179 -4.81 23.68 -0.29
N GLU A 180 -5.15 24.21 -1.46
CA GLU A 180 -4.21 24.83 -2.40
C GLU A 180 -3.96 26.32 -2.14
N LEU A 181 -4.95 27.07 -1.65
CA LEU A 181 -4.80 28.49 -1.30
C LEU A 181 -3.97 28.70 -0.02
N ASP A 182 -4.12 27.85 0.99
CA ASP A 182 -3.51 28.04 2.31
C ASP A 182 -2.19 27.27 2.46
N ASN A 183 -1.13 27.75 1.80
CA ASN A 183 0.24 27.28 2.01
C ASN A 183 0.81 27.52 3.43
N THR A 184 0.02 28.04 4.38
CA THR A 184 0.52 28.50 5.69
C THR A 184 -0.27 28.00 6.91
N SER A 185 -1.44 27.37 6.77
CA SER A 185 -2.15 26.78 7.92
C SER A 185 -3.06 25.64 7.47
N LYS A 186 -2.63 24.40 7.76
CA LYS A 186 -3.39 23.17 7.51
C LYS A 186 -4.71 23.23 8.31
N LEU A 187 -5.84 23.43 7.65
CA LEU A 187 -7.11 23.07 8.28
C LEU A 187 -7.10 21.54 8.49
N PRO A 188 -7.39 21.06 9.71
CA PRO A 188 -7.42 19.63 9.97
C PRO A 188 -8.55 19.00 9.15
N VAL A 189 -8.22 17.96 8.39
CA VAL A 189 -9.22 17.13 7.71
C VAL A 189 -10.08 16.46 8.78
N SER A 190 -11.37 16.34 8.53
CA SER A 190 -12.29 15.71 9.47
C SER A 190 -11.90 14.26 9.73
N MET A 191 -12.03 13.83 10.98
CA MET A 191 -11.68 12.48 11.45
C MET A 191 -12.85 11.83 12.21
N HIS A 192 -14.06 12.34 12.01
CA HIS A 192 -15.24 11.81 12.69
C HIS A 192 -15.54 10.39 12.21
N ASP A 193 -16.32 9.67 13.01
CA ASP A 193 -16.77 8.34 12.60
C ASP A 193 -17.85 8.47 11.53
N THR A 194 -17.68 7.70 10.46
CA THR A 194 -18.69 7.50 9.43
C THR A 194 -19.63 6.36 9.82
N ILE A 195 -20.85 6.38 9.28
CA ILE A 195 -21.85 5.33 9.50
C ILE A 195 -21.54 4.09 8.64
N ASP A 196 -20.91 4.30 7.49
CA ASP A 196 -20.67 3.26 6.49
C ASP A 196 -19.21 3.31 6.02
N PRO A 197 -18.30 2.65 6.76
CA PRO A 197 -16.88 2.82 6.56
C PRO A 197 -16.39 2.16 5.28
N VAL A 198 -15.23 2.62 4.81
CA VAL A 198 -14.54 2.00 3.67
C VAL A 198 -14.17 0.57 4.03
N CYS A 199 -14.39 -0.35 3.10
CA CYS A 199 -13.95 -1.73 3.21
C CYS A 199 -12.86 -2.06 2.18
N CYS A 200 -12.86 -1.42 1.01
CA CYS A 200 -11.88 -1.67 -0.04
C CYS A 200 -11.69 -0.47 -0.99
N LEU A 201 -10.60 -0.51 -1.76
CA LEU A 201 -10.31 0.47 -2.80
C LEU A 201 -9.50 -0.13 -3.94
N THR A 202 -9.75 0.37 -5.14
CA THR A 202 -9.00 0.03 -6.35
C THR A 202 -8.83 1.25 -7.22
N ALA A 203 -7.74 1.31 -7.99
CA ALA A 203 -7.42 2.48 -8.79
C ALA A 203 -6.92 2.09 -10.18
N THR A 204 -7.24 2.95 -11.14
CA THR A 204 -6.61 3.02 -12.46
C THR A 204 -6.03 4.41 -12.67
N ASP A 205 -5.42 4.65 -13.82
CA ASP A 205 -5.00 6.01 -14.21
C ASP A 205 -6.19 6.95 -14.50
N LYS A 206 -7.42 6.42 -14.54
CA LYS A 206 -8.63 7.18 -14.91
C LYS A 206 -9.61 7.36 -13.76
N CYS A 207 -9.65 6.44 -12.80
CA CYS A 207 -10.58 6.47 -11.69
C CYS A 207 -9.96 5.87 -10.42
N LEU A 208 -10.43 6.35 -9.28
CA LEU A 208 -10.32 5.69 -7.99
C LEU A 208 -11.71 5.19 -7.63
N ILE A 209 -11.83 3.91 -7.31
CA ILE A 209 -13.07 3.32 -6.83
C ILE A 209 -12.89 3.02 -5.35
N ILE A 210 -13.87 3.45 -4.55
CA ILE A 210 -13.95 3.19 -3.11
C ILE A 210 -15.22 2.38 -2.84
N GLU A 211 -15.07 1.27 -2.13
CA GLU A 211 -16.18 0.41 -1.70
C GLU A 211 -16.38 0.54 -0.20
N TRP A 212 -17.66 0.57 0.19
CA TRP A 212 -18.12 0.81 1.54
C TRP A 212 -18.69 -0.50 2.12
N GLU A 213 -18.76 -0.64 3.45
CA GLU A 213 -19.26 -1.87 4.10
C GLU A 213 -20.71 -2.22 3.71
N SER A 214 -21.54 -1.24 3.36
CA SER A 214 -22.89 -1.44 2.85
C SER A 214 -22.95 -2.08 1.44
N GLY A 215 -21.81 -2.16 0.74
CA GLY A 215 -21.73 -2.53 -0.67
C GLY A 215 -21.91 -1.36 -1.64
N LEU A 216 -21.96 -0.12 -1.15
CA LEU A 216 -21.96 1.07 -2.00
C LEU A 216 -20.60 1.25 -2.68
N ILE A 217 -20.63 1.57 -3.97
CA ILE A 217 -19.44 1.79 -4.79
C ILE A 217 -19.45 3.24 -5.30
N GLN A 218 -18.40 3.98 -4.98
CA GLN A 218 -18.16 5.36 -5.44
C GLN A 218 -16.98 5.37 -6.43
N TYR A 219 -17.09 6.12 -7.53
CA TYR A 219 -16.09 6.18 -8.62
C TYR A 219 -15.89 7.59 -9.20
#